data_AF-A0A7X8RB76-F1
#
_entry.id   AF-A0A7X8RB76-F1
#
_cell.length_a   1.000
_cell.length_b   1.000
_cell.length_c   1.000
_cell.angle_alpha   90.00
_cell.angle_beta   90.00
_cell.angle_gamma   90.00
#
_symmetry.space_group_name_H-M   'P 1'
#
loop_
_entity.id
_entity.type
_entity.pdbx_description
1 polymer ?
#
loop_
_entity_poly.entity_id
_entity_poly.type
_entity_poly.pdbx_seq_one_letter_code
_entity_poly.pdbx_strand_id
1 'polypeptide(L)'
;ILVAGDAAGFSMNIGVTVRGMEYALASGYYAAQAVLKAREAGQYTANQLSVYELLLKDSFVMKDFQNFKDAPTALDNPRFFTVYPEMVTTMMSELYAVDDGPKERIYPTIKKHLTIREMWDMLGDFRKVRKL
;
A
#
# COMPACT_ATOMS: atom_id res chain seq x y z
N ILE A 1 21.63 0.60 -20.91
CA ILE A 1 21.71 1.18 -19.55
C ILE A 1 20.71 0.44 -18.68
N LEU A 2 21.05 0.15 -17.43
CA LEU A 2 20.13 -0.42 -16.43
C LEU A 2 19.84 0.64 -15.36
N VAL A 3 18.63 0.61 -14.80
CA VAL A 3 18.21 1.51 -13.74
C VAL A 3 17.65 0.67 -12.59
N ALA A 4 18.00 1.02 -11.36
CA ALA A 4 17.64 0.29 -10.15
C ALA A 4 17.27 1.26 -9.01
N GLY A 5 16.61 0.73 -7.98
CA GLY A 5 16.13 1.49 -6.82
C GLY A 5 15.18 2.62 -7.20
N ASP A 6 15.30 3.72 -6.46
CA ASP A 6 14.40 4.87 -6.59
C ASP A 6 14.51 5.55 -7.97
N ALA A 7 15.69 5.49 -8.60
CA ALA A 7 15.87 5.95 -9.97
C ALA A 7 15.01 5.17 -10.99
N ALA A 8 14.66 3.92 -10.69
CA ALA A 8 13.74 3.10 -11.48
C ALA A 8 12.28 3.21 -11.01
N GLY A 9 11.99 4.07 -10.02
CA GLY A 9 10.67 4.21 -9.42
C GLY A 9 10.31 3.09 -8.43
N PHE A 10 11.29 2.34 -7.93
CA PHE A 10 11.04 1.27 -6.96
C PHE A 10 10.89 1.79 -5.53
N SER A 11 9.87 2.61 -5.33
CA SER A 11 9.40 3.08 -4.03
C SER A 11 7.89 2.88 -3.96
N MET A 12 7.42 2.32 -2.85
CA MET A 12 6.01 1.97 -2.69
C MET A 12 5.46 2.54 -1.39
N ASN A 13 4.35 3.25 -1.51
CA ASN A 13 3.56 3.72 -0.39
C ASN A 13 2.16 3.08 -0.46
N ILE A 14 1.85 2.26 0.54
CA ILE A 14 0.54 1.60 0.68
C ILE A 14 -0.33 2.26 1.77
N GLY A 15 0.02 3.48 2.19
CA GLY A 15 -0.69 4.27 3.20
C GLY A 15 -0.35 3.91 4.64
N VAL A 16 -0.08 2.64 4.90
CA VAL A 16 0.31 2.14 6.23
C VAL A 16 1.84 2.06 6.34
N THR A 17 2.50 1.64 5.28
CA THR A 17 3.96 1.51 5.24
C THR A 17 4.54 2.12 3.97
N VAL A 18 5.73 2.70 4.11
CA VAL A 18 6.56 3.17 3.01
C VAL A 18 7.74 2.22 2.89
N ARG A 19 7.89 1.60 1.72
CA ARG A 19 8.88 0.55 1.42
C ARG A 19 9.71 0.98 0.20
N GLY A 20 10.99 0.62 0.18
CA GLY A 20 11.89 1.13 -0.86
C GLY A 20 13.31 0.58 -0.77
N MET A 21 13.84 0.42 0.45
CA MET A 21 15.20 -0.06 0.67
C MET A 21 15.39 -1.50 0.14
N GLU A 22 14.42 -2.37 0.40
CA GLU A 22 14.44 -3.75 -0.08
C GLU A 22 14.32 -3.83 -1.61
N TYR A 23 13.56 -2.94 -2.22
CA TYR A 23 13.42 -2.90 -3.68
C TYR A 23 14.68 -2.36 -4.33
N ALA A 24 15.35 -1.37 -3.72
CA ALA A 24 16.65 -0.90 -4.17
C ALA A 24 17.72 -2.00 -4.08
N LEU A 25 17.76 -2.74 -2.98
CA LEU A 25 18.71 -3.84 -2.82
C LEU A 25 18.44 -4.98 -3.81
N ALA A 26 17.19 -5.40 -3.96
CA ALA A 26 16.81 -6.47 -4.88
C ALA A 26 17.03 -6.08 -6.35
N SER A 27 16.58 -4.90 -6.77
CA SER A 27 16.80 -4.41 -8.13
C SER A 27 18.28 -4.22 -8.46
N GLY A 28 19.09 -3.74 -7.51
CA GLY A 28 20.54 -3.69 -7.67
C GLY A 28 21.17 -5.08 -7.84
N TYR A 29 20.72 -6.06 -7.05
CA TYR A 29 21.15 -7.45 -7.18
C TYR A 29 20.81 -8.05 -8.56
N TYR A 30 19.58 -7.86 -9.05
CA TYR A 30 19.19 -8.35 -10.38
C TYR A 30 19.92 -7.61 -11.51
N ALA A 31 20.16 -6.31 -11.36
CA ALA A 31 20.92 -5.52 -12.32
C ALA A 31 22.37 -6.03 -12.42
N ALA A 32 23.00 -6.33 -11.27
CA ALA A 32 24.34 -6.92 -11.23
C ALA A 32 24.38 -8.28 -11.95
N GLN A 33 23.40 -9.15 -11.73
CA GLN A 33 23.31 -10.43 -12.45
C GLN A 33 23.19 -10.25 -13.97
N ALA A 34 22.40 -9.28 -14.43
CA ALA A 34 22.29 -8.99 -15.85
C ALA A 34 23.61 -8.49 -16.45
N VAL A 35 24.35 -7.65 -15.72
CA VAL A 35 25.68 -7.19 -16.12
C VAL A 35 26.70 -8.33 -16.16
N LEU A 36 26.67 -9.25 -15.19
CA LEU A 36 27.55 -10.43 -15.18
C LEU A 36 27.30 -11.31 -16.42
N LYS A 37 26.03 -11.60 -16.75
CA LYS A 37 25.68 -12.34 -17.98
C LYS A 37 26.09 -11.62 -19.26
N ALA A 38 25.95 -10.30 -19.29
CA ALA A 38 26.41 -9.47 -20.41
C ALA A 38 27.95 -9.53 -20.57
N ARG A 39 28.66 -9.51 -19.45
CA ARG A 39 30.13 -9.64 -19.41
C ARG A 39 30.60 -11.00 -19.91
N GLU A 40 29.96 -12.08 -19.48
CA GLU A 40 30.27 -13.45 -19.96
C GLU A 40 30.10 -13.58 -21.48
N ALA A 41 29.05 -12.96 -22.03
CA ALA A 41 28.80 -12.92 -23.47
C ALA A 41 29.66 -11.88 -24.23
N GLY A 42 30.38 -10.99 -23.52
CA GLY A 42 31.13 -9.88 -24.12
C GLY A 42 30.24 -8.83 -24.82
N GLN A 43 28.93 -8.83 -24.57
CA GLN A 43 27.95 -7.99 -25.26
C GLN A 43 27.10 -7.21 -24.27
N TYR A 44 27.14 -5.88 -24.36
CA TYR A 44 26.35 -4.97 -23.51
C TYR A 44 25.22 -4.31 -24.30
N THR A 45 24.54 -5.10 -25.13
CA THR A 45 23.41 -4.62 -25.94
C THR A 45 22.12 -4.60 -25.13
N ALA A 46 21.11 -3.86 -25.58
CA ALA A 46 19.79 -3.83 -24.94
C ALA A 46 19.17 -5.24 -24.87
N ASN A 47 19.33 -6.04 -25.91
CA ASN A 47 18.85 -7.42 -25.94
C ASN A 47 19.51 -8.27 -24.85
N GLN A 48 20.83 -8.17 -24.69
CA GLN A 48 21.53 -8.95 -23.66
C GLN A 48 21.13 -8.51 -22.25
N LEU A 49 20.92 -7.21 -22.04
CA LEU A 49 20.51 -6.65 -20.76
C LEU A 49 19.02 -6.85 -20.44
N SER A 50 18.19 -7.25 -21.40
CA SER A 50 16.76 -7.54 -21.20
C SER A 50 16.49 -8.63 -20.17
N VAL A 51 17.49 -9.49 -19.90
CA VAL A 51 17.42 -10.48 -18.82
C VAL A 51 17.15 -9.83 -17.46
N TYR A 52 17.56 -8.58 -17.25
CA TYR A 52 17.22 -7.83 -16.03
C TYR A 52 15.71 -7.68 -15.84
N GLU A 53 14.99 -7.35 -16.91
CA GLU A 53 13.53 -7.19 -16.86
C GLU A 53 12.84 -8.51 -16.55
N LEU A 54 13.32 -9.61 -17.12
CA LEU A 54 12.82 -10.96 -16.81
C LEU A 54 13.04 -11.31 -15.34
N LEU A 55 14.25 -11.08 -14.81
CA LEU A 55 14.57 -11.32 -13.40
C LEU A 55 13.69 -10.48 -12.47
N LEU A 56 13.44 -9.21 -12.81
CA LEU A 56 12.56 -8.34 -12.04
C LEU A 56 11.11 -8.83 -12.07
N LYS A 57 10.59 -9.23 -13.24
CA LYS A 57 9.22 -9.75 -13.38
C LYS A 57 8.98 -11.01 -12.54
N ASP A 58 9.99 -11.88 -12.45
CA ASP A 58 9.90 -13.10 -11.66
C ASP A 58 10.12 -12.86 -10.14
N SER A 59 10.71 -11.73 -9.77
CA SER A 59 10.99 -11.36 -8.39
C SER A 59 9.77 -10.87 -7.61
N PHE A 60 9.93 -10.75 -6.29
CA PHE A 60 8.93 -10.12 -5.43
C PHE A 60 8.73 -8.63 -5.74
N VAL A 61 9.73 -7.95 -6.32
CA VAL A 61 9.66 -6.52 -6.62
C VAL A 61 8.47 -6.27 -7.54
N MET A 62 8.43 -6.89 -8.72
CA MET A 62 7.35 -6.62 -9.67
C MET A 62 6.00 -7.19 -9.21
N LYS A 63 6.00 -8.29 -8.44
CA LYS A 63 4.78 -8.87 -7.87
C LYS A 63 4.13 -7.94 -6.84
N ASP A 64 4.93 -7.36 -5.94
CA ASP A 64 4.44 -6.37 -4.98
C ASP A 64 3.84 -5.17 -5.71
N PHE A 65 4.53 -4.63 -6.72
CA PHE A 65 4.04 -3.46 -7.47
C PHE A 65 2.75 -3.77 -8.26
N GLN A 66 2.57 -5.00 -8.74
CA GLN A 66 1.32 -5.41 -9.39
C GLN A 66 0.17 -5.55 -8.39
N ASN A 67 0.42 -6.08 -7.19
CA ASN A 67 -0.58 -6.22 -6.14
C ASN A 67 -1.07 -4.85 -5.66
N PHE A 68 -0.15 -3.92 -5.43
CA PHE A 68 -0.46 -2.61 -4.84
C PHE A 68 -0.60 -1.48 -5.86
N LYS A 69 -0.76 -1.79 -7.15
CA LYS A 69 -0.88 -0.77 -8.22
C LYS A 69 -2.03 0.22 -8.00
N ASP A 70 -3.11 -0.25 -7.36
CA ASP A 70 -4.31 0.54 -7.11
C ASP A 70 -4.26 1.27 -5.74
N ALA A 71 -3.15 1.13 -5.00
CA ALA A 71 -2.97 1.75 -3.69
C ALA A 71 -3.10 3.27 -3.70
N PRO A 72 -2.47 4.02 -4.61
CA PRO A 72 -2.59 5.48 -4.62
C PRO A 72 -4.06 5.95 -4.71
N THR A 73 -4.85 5.28 -5.56
CA THR A 73 -6.28 5.59 -5.73
C THR A 73 -7.09 5.38 -4.45
N ALA A 74 -6.71 4.40 -3.62
CA ALA A 74 -7.33 4.20 -2.32
C ALA A 74 -6.91 5.27 -1.31
N LEU A 75 -5.64 5.70 -1.35
CA LEU A 75 -5.09 6.74 -0.49
C LEU A 75 -5.58 8.16 -0.84
N ASP A 76 -6.04 8.38 -2.06
CA ASP A 76 -6.63 9.65 -2.48
C ASP A 76 -7.94 9.97 -1.73
N ASN A 77 -8.56 9.00 -1.06
CA ASN A 77 -9.77 9.24 -0.30
C ASN A 77 -9.47 9.80 1.10
N PRO A 78 -9.76 11.09 1.36
CA PRO A 78 -9.43 11.75 2.63
C PRO A 78 -10.17 11.15 3.83
N ARG A 79 -11.27 10.42 3.60
CA ARG A 79 -12.05 9.77 4.66
C ARG A 79 -11.25 8.73 5.44
N PHE A 80 -10.24 8.10 4.82
CA PHE A 80 -9.36 7.14 5.50
C PHE A 80 -8.49 7.78 6.59
N PHE A 81 -8.20 9.07 6.46
CA PHE A 81 -7.30 9.77 7.38
C PHE A 81 -8.02 10.73 8.34
N THR A 82 -9.31 10.98 8.12
CA THR A 82 -10.09 11.96 8.89
C THR A 82 -11.30 11.28 9.54
N VAL A 83 -12.29 10.92 8.71
CA VAL A 83 -13.58 10.40 9.16
C VAL A 83 -13.47 9.10 9.93
N TYR A 84 -12.72 8.11 9.45
CA TYR A 84 -12.64 6.82 10.14
C TYR A 84 -11.87 6.86 11.47
N PRO A 85 -10.67 7.49 11.55
CA PRO A 85 -9.98 7.64 12.82
C PRO A 85 -10.83 8.41 13.85
N GLU A 86 -11.42 9.55 13.46
CA GLU A 86 -12.24 10.37 14.36
C GLU A 86 -13.47 9.61 14.86
N MET A 87 -14.19 8.92 13.96
CA MET A 87 -15.35 8.12 14.33
C MET A 87 -14.99 7.01 15.33
N VAL A 88 -13.88 6.29 15.11
CA VAL A 88 -13.43 5.24 16.01
C VAL A 88 -12.99 5.81 17.35
N THR A 89 -12.23 6.92 17.36
CA THR A 89 -11.78 7.56 18.60
C THR A 89 -12.96 8.04 19.42
N THR A 90 -13.90 8.78 18.83
CA THR A 90 -15.09 9.30 19.53
C THR A 90 -15.95 8.16 20.08
N MET A 91 -16.23 7.14 19.26
CA MET A 91 -17.01 5.98 19.69
C MET A 91 -16.34 5.24 20.86
N MET A 92 -15.02 5.03 20.79
CA MET A 92 -14.28 4.38 21.88
C MET A 92 -14.23 5.27 23.13
N SER A 93 -14.01 6.57 22.98
CA SER A 93 -14.02 7.53 24.09
C SER A 93 -15.35 7.50 24.85
N GLU A 94 -16.49 7.49 24.16
CA GLU A 94 -17.81 7.38 24.81
C GLU A 94 -18.06 6.02 25.46
N LEU A 95 -17.64 4.92 24.83
CA LEU A 95 -17.83 3.58 25.40
C LEU A 95 -17.03 3.39 26.70
N TYR A 96 -15.80 3.90 26.73
CA TYR A 96 -14.89 3.77 27.87
C TYR A 96 -15.04 4.86 28.92
N ALA A 97 -15.70 5.98 28.61
CA ALA A 97 -16.01 7.02 29.59
C ALA A 97 -16.77 6.45 30.81
N VAL A 98 -16.47 6.99 31.98
CA VAL A 98 -17.17 6.69 33.23
C VAL A 98 -17.83 8.00 33.68
N ASP A 99 -19.11 8.13 33.34
CA ASP A 99 -19.91 9.31 33.68
C ASP A 99 -20.64 9.14 35.01
N ASP A 100 -21.08 10.25 35.59
CA ASP A 100 -21.80 10.31 36.88
C ASP A 100 -23.26 9.78 36.82
N GLY A 101 -23.65 9.09 35.75
CA GLY A 101 -25.00 8.58 35.48
C GLY A 101 -25.07 7.12 34.99
N PRO A 102 -26.28 6.55 34.83
CA PRO A 102 -26.43 5.17 34.34
C PRO A 102 -25.90 5.04 32.90
N LYS A 103 -24.95 4.11 32.68
CA LYS A 103 -24.39 3.84 31.34
C LYS A 103 -25.49 3.46 30.34
N GLU A 104 -25.49 4.12 29.19
CA GLU A 104 -26.28 3.68 28.04
C GLU A 104 -25.80 2.29 27.56
N ARG A 105 -26.70 1.55 26.90
CA ARG A 105 -26.34 0.27 26.29
C ARG A 105 -25.35 0.51 25.14
N ILE A 106 -24.43 -0.42 24.93
CA ILE A 106 -23.39 -0.35 23.89
C ILE A 106 -23.99 -0.12 22.49
N TYR A 107 -25.10 -0.80 22.18
CA TYR A 107 -25.73 -0.76 20.85
C TYR A 107 -26.23 0.64 20.43
N PRO A 108 -27.03 1.39 21.22
CA PRO A 108 -27.44 2.74 20.86
C PRO A 108 -26.28 3.74 20.76
N THR A 109 -25.23 3.62 21.58
CA THR A 109 -24.01 4.46 21.49
C THR A 109 -23.29 4.28 20.15
N ILE A 110 -23.13 3.02 19.70
CA ILE A 110 -22.55 2.70 18.39
C ILE A 110 -23.45 3.21 17.26
N LYS A 111 -24.78 3.04 17.37
CA LYS A 111 -25.73 3.45 16.32
C LYS A 111 -25.77 4.97 16.12
N LYS A 112 -25.45 5.78 17.14
CA LYS A 112 -25.33 7.24 17.02
C LYS A 112 -24.19 7.64 16.06
N HIS A 113 -23.14 6.83 15.97
CA HIS A 113 -21.93 7.08 15.18
C HIS A 113 -21.90 6.33 13.84
N LEU A 114 -22.87 5.43 13.60
CA LEU A 114 -23.01 4.67 12.36
C LEU A 114 -24.38 4.95 11.74
N THR A 115 -24.54 6.16 11.18
CA THR A 115 -25.74 6.47 10.42
C THR A 115 -25.82 5.66 9.13
N ILE A 116 -27.03 5.44 8.62
CA ILE A 116 -27.24 4.69 7.36
C ILE A 116 -26.44 5.32 6.21
N ARG A 117 -26.33 6.64 6.18
CA ARG A 117 -25.55 7.37 5.17
C ARG A 117 -24.05 7.07 5.28
N GLU A 118 -23.50 7.07 6.50
CA GLU A 118 -22.10 6.71 6.74
C GLU A 118 -21.83 5.25 6.37
N MET A 119 -22.76 4.34 6.68
CA MET A 119 -22.65 2.94 6.25
C MET A 119 -22.63 2.79 4.72
N TRP A 120 -23.42 3.58 3.98
CA TRP A 120 -23.39 3.60 2.51
C TRP A 120 -22.07 4.13 1.96
N ASP A 121 -21.55 5.21 2.55
CA ASP A 121 -20.25 5.77 2.17
C ASP A 121 -19.11 4.78 2.49
N MET A 122 -19.15 4.13 3.67
CA MET A 122 -18.23 3.07 4.07
C MET A 122 -18.23 1.89 3.11
N LEU A 123 -19.41 1.47 2.64
CA LEU A 123 -19.54 0.42 1.64
C LEU A 123 -18.91 0.82 0.30
N GLY A 124 -19.07 2.07 -0.11
CA GLY A 124 -18.42 2.62 -1.30
C GLY A 124 -16.90 2.63 -1.18
N ASP A 125 -16.40 3.07 -0.03
CA ASP A 125 -14.97 3.15 0.28
C ASP A 125 -14.32 1.77 0.41
N PHE A 126 -15.01 0.82 1.04
CA PHE A 126 -14.58 -0.58 1.12
C PHE A 126 -14.45 -1.21 -0.27
N ARG A 127 -15.36 -0.87 -1.20
CA ARG A 127 -15.30 -1.35 -2.59
C ARG A 127 -14.06 -0.84 -3.34
N LYS A 128 -13.60 0.38 -3.01
CA LYS A 128 -12.37 0.98 -3.58
C LYS A 128 -11.13 0.31 -2.99
N VAL A 129 -11.13 0.03 -1.69
CA VAL A 129 -10.04 -0.66 -1.00
C VAL A 129 -9.95 -2.14 -1.36
N ARG A 130 -11.04 -2.82 -1.73
CA ARG A 130 -11.01 -4.25 -2.12
C ARG A 130 -10.15 -4.56 -3.36
N LYS A 131 -9.62 -3.54 -4.05
CA LYS A 131 -8.70 -3.69 -5.19
C LYS A 131 -7.22 -3.56 -4.79
N LEU A 132 -6.94 -3.15 -3.56
CA LEU A 132 -5.68 -3.38 -2.87
C LEU A 132 -5.57 -4.86 -2.47
#